data_AF-A0A1I8A116-F1
#
_entry.id   AF-A0A1I8A116-F1
#
_cell.length_a   1.000
_cell.length_b   1.000
_cell.length_c   1.000
_cell.angle_alpha   90.00
_cell.angle_beta   90.00
_cell.angle_gamma   90.00
#
_symmetry.space_group_name_H-M   'P 1'
#
loop_
_entity.id
_entity.type
_entity.pdbx_description
1 polymer ?
#
loop_
_entity_poly.entity_id
_entity_poly.type
_entity_poly.pdbx_seq_one_letter_code
_entity_poly.pdbx_strand_id
1 'polypeptide(L)'
;MNAVSLKFVDSVVELFSKTTLDLLAPNVAHPHWKPAVDLHHRIQYAFVEDNHETGATIDTRTIRENGRFARIVEVCDRTYDFSANFQWKHYEQLQQGEAPKLMGTVAPLIDQVSAKFYSRSHGFMTMLLSSLLNRVYLNRINIIYCGQITHDFLEDQIDNSPFLNYVEVMGCNWPQCSLSLIKKFCLKERPGKHVTVDLSCKDVVIDTSDIQELLDHWKATGNLNFRLYYHSNINDEEGFQALVSRGETREKNPNEFRSFFLHETEKSIARVSNHNNIVECFTCECDRFEKCHLKEELPEYHYLLKNVHVQHPATCDSCSTTLPLDQFFECSKCFSDLGGPQMLICGACVVGKHVAHISEVRKACLLDAQEVAEAIAHIELPEWSANEEEAKVQELASKVSK
;
A
#
# COMPACT_ATOMS: atom_id res chain seq x y z
N MET A 1 -7.15 -29.30 -37.45
CA MET A 1 -6.06 -28.66 -36.69
C MET A 1 -5.31 -29.75 -35.96
N ASN A 2 -3.97 -29.77 -36.02
CA ASN A 2 -3.18 -30.75 -35.27
C ASN A 2 -3.38 -30.53 -33.77
N ALA A 3 -3.50 -31.62 -33.00
CA ALA A 3 -3.68 -31.54 -31.55
C ALA A 3 -2.50 -30.80 -30.92
N VAL A 4 -2.80 -29.67 -30.27
CA VAL A 4 -1.83 -28.94 -29.45
C VAL A 4 -1.43 -29.88 -28.30
N SER A 5 -0.14 -30.09 -28.10
CA SER A 5 0.32 -30.98 -27.03
C SER A 5 -0.17 -30.47 -25.69
N LEU A 6 -0.66 -31.34 -24.81
CA LEU A 6 -1.11 -30.97 -23.46
C LEU A 6 -0.04 -30.14 -22.74
N LYS A 7 1.24 -30.50 -22.88
CA LYS A 7 2.38 -29.73 -22.34
C LYS A 7 2.38 -28.24 -22.69
N PHE A 8 1.94 -27.87 -23.90
CA PHE A 8 1.87 -26.47 -24.32
C PHE A 8 0.70 -25.75 -23.66
N VAL A 9 -0.48 -26.40 -23.64
CA VAL A 9 -1.65 -25.89 -22.92
C VAL A 9 -1.28 -25.66 -21.45
N ASP A 10 -0.58 -26.63 -20.86
CA ASP A 10 -0.15 -26.58 -19.48
C ASP A 10 0.84 -25.43 -19.21
N SER A 11 1.89 -25.27 -20.03
CA SER A 11 2.83 -24.15 -19.90
C SER A 11 2.18 -22.77 -20.10
N VAL A 12 1.12 -22.69 -20.90
CA VAL A 12 0.36 -21.45 -21.09
C VAL A 12 -0.53 -21.16 -19.89
N VAL A 13 -1.17 -22.19 -19.32
CA VAL A 13 -2.00 -22.05 -18.11
C VAL A 13 -1.16 -21.65 -16.89
N GLU A 14 0.08 -22.12 -16.79
CA GLU A 14 1.03 -21.72 -15.73
C GLU A 14 1.34 -20.22 -15.72
N LEU A 15 1.12 -19.50 -16.83
CA LEU A 15 1.35 -18.05 -16.92
C LEU A 15 0.16 -17.22 -16.41
N PHE A 16 -0.99 -17.84 -16.17
CA PHE A 16 -2.21 -17.12 -15.82
C PHE A 16 -2.49 -17.18 -14.32
N SER A 17 -2.78 -16.01 -13.74
CA SER A 17 -3.29 -15.93 -12.37
C SER A 17 -4.67 -16.58 -12.27
N LYS A 18 -5.09 -16.99 -11.07
CA LYS A 18 -6.46 -17.49 -10.82
C LYS A 18 -7.52 -16.54 -11.38
N THR A 19 -7.39 -15.23 -11.15
CA THR A 19 -8.30 -14.22 -11.69
C THR A 19 -8.36 -14.24 -13.21
N THR A 20 -7.22 -14.41 -13.87
CA THR A 20 -7.15 -14.50 -15.34
C THR A 20 -7.82 -15.77 -15.84
N LEU A 21 -7.61 -16.90 -15.16
CA LEU A 21 -8.28 -18.16 -15.48
C LEU A 21 -9.79 -18.08 -15.26
N ASP A 22 -10.24 -17.44 -14.17
CA ASP A 22 -11.67 -17.22 -13.87
C ASP A 22 -12.34 -16.37 -14.98
N LEU A 23 -11.65 -15.35 -15.49
CA LEU A 23 -12.12 -14.51 -16.61
C LEU A 23 -12.08 -15.24 -17.96
N LEU A 24 -11.14 -16.17 -18.14
CA LEU A 24 -11.03 -16.98 -19.35
C LEU A 24 -12.06 -18.12 -19.35
N ALA A 25 -12.46 -18.65 -18.20
CA ALA A 25 -13.32 -19.82 -18.07
C ALA A 25 -14.60 -19.77 -18.93
N PRO A 26 -15.34 -18.65 -19.04
CA PRO A 26 -16.49 -18.55 -19.95
C PRO A 26 -16.12 -18.63 -21.44
N ASN A 27 -14.91 -18.16 -21.79
CA ASN A 27 -14.41 -18.07 -23.17
C ASN A 27 -13.70 -19.35 -23.64
N VAL A 28 -13.19 -20.17 -22.70
CA VAL A 28 -12.57 -21.48 -22.99
C VAL A 28 -13.52 -22.64 -22.70
N ALA A 29 -14.82 -22.50 -23.04
CA ALA A 29 -15.82 -23.57 -22.98
C ALA A 29 -15.52 -24.78 -23.90
N HIS A 30 -14.39 -24.76 -24.61
CA HIS A 30 -13.95 -25.86 -25.45
C HIS A 30 -13.62 -27.09 -24.58
N PRO A 31 -14.11 -28.30 -24.95
CA PRO A 31 -13.92 -29.52 -24.15
C PRO A 31 -12.47 -29.87 -23.78
N HIS A 32 -11.50 -29.42 -24.58
CA HIS A 32 -10.06 -29.63 -24.33
C HIS A 32 -9.47 -28.72 -23.24
N TRP A 33 -10.06 -27.55 -22.98
CA TRP A 33 -9.59 -26.63 -21.95
C TRP A 33 -10.27 -26.87 -20.61
N LYS A 34 -11.47 -27.45 -20.63
CA LYS A 34 -12.24 -27.77 -19.43
C LYS A 34 -11.43 -28.56 -18.38
N PRO A 35 -10.66 -29.61 -18.70
CA PRO A 35 -9.84 -30.31 -17.70
C PRO A 35 -8.77 -29.42 -17.06
N ALA A 36 -8.14 -28.54 -17.82
CA ALA A 36 -7.11 -27.62 -17.30
C ALA A 36 -7.73 -26.54 -16.40
N VAL A 37 -8.86 -25.98 -16.81
CA VAL A 37 -9.63 -24.99 -16.03
C VAL A 37 -10.20 -25.64 -14.75
N ASP A 38 -10.83 -26.81 -14.86
CA ASP A 38 -11.38 -27.56 -13.73
C ASP A 38 -10.30 -27.97 -12.72
N LEU A 39 -9.09 -28.32 -13.19
CA LEU A 39 -7.94 -28.63 -12.34
C LEU A 39 -7.51 -27.42 -11.51
N HIS A 40 -7.51 -26.23 -12.10
CA HIS A 40 -7.16 -24.98 -11.40
C HIS A 40 -8.22 -24.52 -10.40
N HIS A 41 -9.50 -24.82 -10.64
CA HIS A 41 -10.59 -24.44 -9.72
C HIS A 41 -10.74 -25.36 -8.50
N ARG A 42 -10.25 -26.61 -8.55
CA ARG A 42 -10.65 -27.67 -7.60
C ARG A 42 -9.73 -27.92 -6.41
N ILE A 43 -8.58 -27.25 -6.31
CA ILE A 43 -7.57 -27.67 -5.35
C ILE A 43 -7.47 -26.69 -4.18
N GLN A 44 -8.34 -26.91 -3.19
CA GLN A 44 -8.17 -26.43 -1.82
C GLN A 44 -7.87 -27.63 -0.93
N TYR A 45 -6.69 -27.69 -0.32
CA TYR A 45 -6.33 -28.75 0.62
C TYR A 45 -6.64 -28.30 2.05
N ALA A 46 -7.32 -29.15 2.82
CA ALA A 46 -7.54 -28.95 4.25
C ALA A 46 -6.97 -30.14 5.02
N PHE A 47 -6.11 -29.87 5.99
CA PHE A 47 -5.69 -30.85 6.99
C PHE A 47 -6.58 -30.64 8.22
N VAL A 48 -7.26 -31.70 8.67
CA VAL A 48 -8.20 -31.63 9.80
C VAL A 48 -7.87 -32.75 10.79
N GLU A 49 -7.87 -32.41 12.08
CA GLU A 49 -7.79 -33.36 13.19
C GLU A 49 -9.23 -33.70 13.65
N ASP A 50 -9.58 -34.99 13.51
CA ASP A 50 -10.71 -35.73 14.12
C ASP A 50 -12.18 -35.55 13.64
N ASN A 51 -12.74 -36.59 12.99
CA ASN A 51 -13.88 -37.41 13.46
C ASN A 51 -14.25 -38.53 12.46
N HIS A 52 -14.70 -39.67 12.97
CA HIS A 52 -14.97 -40.91 12.24
C HIS A 52 -16.10 -40.83 11.19
N GLU A 53 -15.78 -41.06 9.91
CA GLU A 53 -16.46 -41.94 8.93
C GLU A 53 -15.78 -41.82 7.55
N THR A 54 -15.93 -42.83 6.69
CA THR A 54 -15.14 -43.05 5.47
C THR A 54 -15.83 -42.60 4.18
N GLY A 55 -15.13 -41.82 3.35
CA GLY A 55 -15.43 -41.61 1.93
C GLY A 55 -14.56 -40.53 1.29
N ALA A 56 -14.18 -40.64 0.02
CA ALA A 56 -13.42 -39.67 -0.80
C ALA A 56 -12.08 -39.16 -0.22
N THR A 57 -11.09 -40.04 -0.18
CA THR A 57 -9.71 -39.70 0.19
C THR A 57 -8.98 -39.08 -1.00
N ILE A 58 -8.34 -37.93 -0.77
CA ILE A 58 -7.44 -37.36 -1.76
C ILE A 58 -6.17 -38.21 -1.74
N ASP A 59 -6.12 -39.16 -2.68
CA ASP A 59 -4.95 -40.00 -2.84
C ASP A 59 -3.74 -39.11 -3.10
N THR A 60 -2.74 -39.18 -2.21
CA THR A 60 -1.43 -38.53 -2.39
C THR A 60 -0.80 -38.88 -3.74
N ARG A 61 -1.19 -40.00 -4.34
CA ARG A 61 -0.90 -40.38 -5.72
C ARG A 61 -1.44 -39.39 -6.74
N THR A 62 -2.67 -38.88 -6.57
CA THR A 62 -3.27 -37.86 -7.45
C THR A 62 -2.46 -36.56 -7.40
N ILE A 63 -1.98 -36.18 -6.20
CA ILE A 63 -1.09 -35.03 -6.03
C ILE A 63 0.25 -35.28 -6.73
N ARG A 64 0.81 -36.49 -6.64
CA ARG A 64 2.05 -36.86 -7.37
C ARG A 64 1.84 -36.90 -8.88
N GLU A 65 0.76 -37.50 -9.36
CA GLU A 65 0.44 -37.68 -10.77
C GLU A 65 0.16 -36.33 -11.45
N ASN A 66 -0.50 -35.41 -10.73
CA ASN A 66 -0.80 -34.06 -11.20
C ASN A 66 0.20 -33.00 -10.69
N GLY A 67 1.28 -33.40 -10.00
CA GLY A 67 2.15 -32.48 -9.25
C GLY A 67 2.83 -31.43 -10.13
N ARG A 68 2.89 -31.63 -11.44
CA ARG A 68 3.36 -30.60 -12.38
C ARG A 68 2.45 -29.36 -12.40
N PHE A 69 1.14 -29.55 -12.25
CA PHE A 69 0.13 -28.49 -12.40
C PHE A 69 -0.57 -28.13 -11.09
N ALA A 70 -0.52 -29.03 -10.10
CA ALA A 70 -1.03 -28.72 -8.78
C ALA A 70 -0.21 -27.58 -8.17
N ARG A 71 -0.93 -26.53 -7.75
CA ARG A 71 -0.38 -25.40 -7.02
C ARG A 71 -1.19 -25.19 -5.75
N ILE A 72 -0.51 -25.14 -4.63
CA ILE A 72 -1.12 -24.92 -3.33
C ILE A 72 -1.01 -23.43 -3.03
N VAL A 73 -2.14 -22.76 -3.11
CA VAL A 73 -2.25 -21.32 -2.85
C VAL A 73 -2.60 -21.01 -1.40
N GLU A 74 -2.91 -22.02 -0.60
CA GLU A 74 -3.39 -21.85 0.76
C GLU A 74 -3.08 -23.09 1.61
N VAL A 75 -2.49 -22.86 2.79
CA VAL A 75 -2.26 -23.85 3.84
C VAL A 75 -2.94 -23.33 5.10
N CYS A 76 -4.02 -23.99 5.53
CA CYS A 76 -4.83 -23.57 6.66
C CYS A 76 -4.91 -24.67 7.71
N ASP A 77 -4.72 -24.30 8.97
CA ASP A 77 -5.16 -25.08 10.12
C ASP A 77 -6.57 -24.64 10.53
N ARG A 78 -7.55 -25.54 10.33
CA ARG A 78 -8.97 -25.32 10.66
C ARG A 78 -9.43 -26.02 11.93
N THR A 79 -8.51 -26.49 12.78
CA THR A 79 -8.85 -27.24 13.99
C THR A 79 -9.74 -26.45 14.97
N TYR A 80 -9.67 -25.11 14.93
CA TYR A 80 -10.48 -24.24 15.81
C TYR A 80 -11.81 -23.78 15.19
N ASP A 81 -12.11 -24.11 13.93
CA ASP A 81 -13.36 -23.71 13.29
C ASP A 81 -14.52 -24.62 13.75
N PHE A 82 -14.85 -24.54 15.04
CA PHE A 82 -15.92 -25.26 15.74
C PHE A 82 -17.33 -24.87 15.28
N SER A 83 -17.47 -24.24 14.11
CA SER A 83 -18.78 -24.17 13.47
C SER A 83 -19.19 -25.62 13.13
N ALA A 84 -20.01 -26.20 14.00
CA ALA A 84 -20.44 -27.60 14.05
C ALA A 84 -21.12 -28.15 12.77
N ASN A 85 -21.11 -27.38 11.68
CA ASN A 85 -21.75 -27.67 10.41
C ASN A 85 -20.78 -28.14 9.33
N PHE A 86 -19.45 -28.05 9.50
CA PHE A 86 -18.53 -28.74 8.60
C PHE A 86 -18.46 -30.22 8.98
N GLN A 87 -19.44 -30.99 8.49
CA GLN A 87 -19.38 -32.45 8.51
C GLN A 87 -18.29 -32.92 7.54
N TRP A 88 -17.04 -32.89 8.00
CA TRP A 88 -15.87 -33.44 7.31
C TRP A 88 -15.91 -34.98 7.35
N LYS A 89 -16.93 -35.61 6.75
CA LYS A 89 -17.17 -37.07 6.77
C LYS A 89 -16.17 -37.93 5.97
N HIS A 90 -15.07 -37.32 5.51
CA HIS A 90 -14.36 -37.79 4.32
C HIS A 90 -12.82 -37.68 4.37
N TYR A 91 -12.21 -37.55 5.56
CA TYR A 91 -10.77 -37.31 5.68
C TYR A 91 -10.04 -38.52 6.26
N GLU A 92 -8.96 -38.91 5.60
CA GLU A 92 -8.00 -39.89 6.14
C GLU A 92 -7.19 -39.24 7.25
N GLN A 93 -7.17 -39.88 8.42
CA GLN A 93 -6.30 -39.46 9.52
C GLN A 93 -4.85 -39.76 9.14
N LEU A 94 -4.03 -38.72 9.12
CA LEU A 94 -2.59 -38.88 8.98
C LEU A 94 -2.00 -39.23 10.34
N GLN A 95 -1.23 -40.32 10.40
CA GLN A 95 -0.46 -40.58 11.61
C GLN A 95 0.59 -39.48 11.80
N GLN A 96 0.89 -39.12 13.06
CA GLN A 96 1.83 -38.04 13.40
C GLN A 96 3.22 -38.21 12.71
N GLY A 97 3.65 -39.45 12.44
CA GLY A 97 4.89 -39.75 11.73
C GLY A 97 4.83 -39.66 10.20
N GLU A 98 3.64 -39.64 9.60
CA GLU A 98 3.43 -39.55 8.15
C GLU A 98 3.33 -38.11 7.67
N ALA A 99 2.80 -37.23 8.51
CA ALA A 99 2.58 -35.84 8.15
C ALA A 99 3.86 -35.07 7.74
N PRO A 100 5.04 -35.22 8.41
CA PRO A 100 6.28 -34.60 7.92
C PRO A 100 6.71 -35.10 6.55
N LYS A 101 6.46 -36.38 6.22
CA LYS A 101 6.78 -36.96 4.91
C LYS A 101 5.86 -36.41 3.83
N LEU A 102 4.57 -36.28 4.15
CA LEU A 102 3.59 -35.67 3.27
C LEU A 102 3.93 -34.20 3.02
N MET A 103 4.20 -33.43 4.07
CA MET A 103 4.60 -32.03 3.95
C MET A 103 5.89 -31.86 3.15
N GLY A 104 6.86 -32.77 3.29
CA GLY A 104 8.05 -32.79 2.44
C GLY A 104 7.74 -33.02 0.95
N THR A 105 6.72 -33.81 0.65
CA THR A 105 6.25 -34.06 -0.73
C THR A 105 5.45 -32.87 -1.28
N VAL A 106 4.72 -32.18 -0.40
CA VAL A 106 3.77 -31.12 -0.73
C VAL A 106 4.43 -29.75 -0.80
N ALA A 107 5.48 -29.50 -0.02
CA ALA A 107 6.15 -28.20 0.04
C ALA A 107 6.59 -27.64 -1.33
N PRO A 108 7.18 -28.43 -2.26
CA PRO A 108 7.53 -27.94 -3.59
C PRO A 108 6.33 -27.53 -4.46
N LEU A 109 5.11 -27.94 -4.09
CA LEU A 109 3.88 -27.61 -4.81
C LEU A 109 3.22 -26.32 -4.29
N ILE A 110 3.73 -25.74 -3.20
CA ILE A 110 3.22 -24.48 -2.65
C ILE A 110 3.65 -23.33 -3.56
N ASP A 111 2.67 -22.60 -4.07
CA ASP A 111 2.89 -21.46 -4.95
C ASP A 111 3.42 -20.27 -4.14
N GLN A 112 4.73 -20.09 -4.12
CA GLN A 112 5.37 -19.05 -3.31
C GLN A 112 4.85 -17.62 -3.59
N VAL A 113 4.33 -17.36 -4.80
CA VAL A 113 3.86 -16.02 -5.19
C VAL A 113 2.51 -15.67 -4.58
N SER A 114 1.60 -16.65 -4.47
CA SER A 114 0.24 -16.42 -3.99
C SER A 114 -0.11 -17.15 -2.69
N ALA A 115 0.77 -18.04 -2.23
CA ALA A 115 0.50 -18.91 -1.11
C ALA A 115 0.30 -18.14 0.18
N LYS A 116 -0.73 -18.58 0.90
CA LYS A 116 -1.13 -18.05 2.19
C LYS A 116 -1.03 -19.14 3.24
N PHE A 117 -0.59 -18.75 4.43
CA PHE A 117 -0.61 -19.62 5.59
C PHE A 117 -1.51 -19.02 6.66
N TYR A 118 -2.45 -19.81 7.14
CA TYR A 118 -3.35 -19.42 8.22
C TYR A 118 -3.33 -20.46 9.32
N SER A 119 -3.13 -20.02 10.55
CA SER A 119 -3.27 -20.90 11.69
C SER A 119 -3.92 -20.26 12.90
N ARG A 120 -4.78 -21.04 13.54
CA ARG A 120 -5.55 -20.67 14.74
C ARG A 120 -5.47 -21.69 15.86
N SER A 121 -4.67 -22.77 15.73
CA SER A 121 -4.58 -23.81 16.77
C SER A 121 -3.14 -24.13 17.16
N HIS A 122 -2.92 -24.55 18.41
CA HIS A 122 -1.58 -24.86 18.92
C HIS A 122 -1.09 -26.27 18.57
N GLY A 123 -1.99 -27.24 18.41
CA GLY A 123 -1.63 -28.66 18.37
C GLY A 123 -0.85 -29.06 17.12
N PHE A 124 -1.36 -28.68 15.95
CA PHE A 124 -0.79 -29.08 14.66
C PHE A 124 0.34 -28.14 14.17
N MET A 125 0.43 -26.95 14.77
CA MET A 125 1.28 -25.87 14.30
C MET A 125 2.76 -26.17 14.35
N THR A 126 3.25 -26.68 15.48
CA THR A 126 4.68 -26.98 15.65
C THR A 126 5.18 -27.91 14.54
N MET A 127 4.38 -28.92 14.18
CA MET A 127 4.71 -29.88 13.14
C MET A 127 4.65 -29.26 11.73
N LEU A 128 3.61 -28.47 11.43
CA LEU A 128 3.50 -27.77 10.14
C LEU A 128 4.66 -26.79 9.93
N LEU A 129 4.91 -25.92 10.90
CA LEU A 129 5.96 -24.91 10.82
C LEU A 129 7.33 -25.56 10.67
N SER A 130 7.63 -26.61 11.46
CA SER A 130 8.87 -27.37 11.32
C SER A 130 9.05 -27.98 9.93
N SER A 131 7.95 -28.37 9.28
CA SER A 131 7.98 -28.97 7.94
C SER A 131 8.10 -27.95 6.81
N LEU A 132 7.73 -26.68 7.05
CA LEU A 132 7.74 -25.59 6.08
C LEU A 132 8.96 -24.67 6.21
N LEU A 133 9.53 -24.58 7.42
CA LEU A 133 10.71 -23.75 7.73
C LEU A 133 11.86 -24.02 6.75
N ASN A 134 12.43 -22.96 6.18
CA ASN A 134 13.51 -23.01 5.18
C ASN A 134 13.16 -23.76 3.88
N ARG A 135 11.89 -24.05 3.61
CA ARG A 135 11.46 -24.81 2.41
C ARG A 135 10.46 -24.06 1.55
N VAL A 136 9.67 -23.19 2.14
CA VAL A 136 8.57 -22.48 1.47
C VAL A 136 8.63 -21.03 1.86
N TYR A 137 8.44 -20.14 0.88
CA TYR A 137 8.37 -18.71 1.10
C TYR A 137 7.00 -18.20 0.68
N LEU A 138 6.28 -17.64 1.63
CA LEU A 138 4.86 -17.33 1.48
C LEU A 138 4.62 -15.87 1.18
N ASN A 139 3.47 -15.58 0.58
CA ASN A 139 3.00 -14.21 0.34
C ASN A 139 2.30 -13.62 1.57
N ARG A 140 1.48 -14.43 2.25
CA ARG A 140 0.69 -14.01 3.41
C ARG A 140 0.80 -15.00 4.55
N ILE A 141 1.00 -14.51 5.76
CA ILE A 141 1.08 -15.32 6.97
C ILE A 141 0.10 -14.77 8.00
N ASN A 142 -0.71 -15.63 8.58
CA ASN A 142 -1.52 -15.39 9.76
C ASN A 142 -1.18 -16.51 10.75
N ILE A 143 -0.63 -16.13 11.91
CA ILE A 143 0.03 -17.07 12.80
C ILE A 143 -0.21 -16.72 14.27
N ILE A 144 -0.41 -17.76 15.08
CA ILE A 144 -0.41 -17.68 16.54
C ILE A 144 0.91 -18.21 17.11
N TYR A 145 1.34 -17.68 18.25
CA TYR A 145 2.55 -18.16 18.90
C TYR A 145 2.37 -19.58 19.44
N CYS A 146 3.21 -20.52 19.01
CA CYS A 146 3.27 -21.87 19.56
C CYS A 146 4.69 -22.27 20.00
N GLY A 147 5.48 -21.29 20.41
CA GLY A 147 6.86 -21.45 20.87
C GLY A 147 7.90 -20.95 19.85
N GLN A 148 9.18 -21.28 20.11
CA GLN A 148 10.32 -20.76 19.35
C GLN A 148 10.21 -21.02 17.84
N ILE A 149 9.66 -22.18 17.44
CA ILE A 149 9.49 -22.52 16.02
C ILE A 149 8.63 -21.51 15.25
N THR A 150 7.66 -20.89 15.90
CA THR A 150 6.84 -19.82 15.31
C THR A 150 7.68 -18.58 15.03
N HIS A 151 8.51 -18.20 16.00
CA HIS A 151 9.42 -17.07 15.87
C HIS A 151 10.46 -17.31 14.77
N ASP A 152 11.11 -18.48 14.79
CA ASP A 152 12.10 -18.88 13.79
C ASP A 152 11.50 -18.92 12.38
N PHE A 153 10.28 -19.44 12.24
CA PHE A 153 9.55 -19.44 10.99
C PHE A 153 9.25 -18.02 10.51
N LEU A 154 8.73 -17.16 11.38
CA LEU A 154 8.42 -15.78 11.00
C LEU A 154 9.70 -15.01 10.60
N GLU A 155 10.80 -15.20 11.32
CA GLU A 155 12.11 -14.62 11.00
C GLU A 155 12.62 -15.10 9.63
N ASP A 156 12.62 -16.41 9.35
CA ASP A 156 12.99 -16.97 8.05
C ASP A 156 12.13 -16.37 6.92
N GLN A 157 10.82 -16.24 7.13
CA GLN A 157 9.93 -15.66 6.13
C GLN A 157 10.22 -14.17 5.89
N ILE A 158 10.43 -13.39 6.95
CA ILE A 158 10.77 -11.97 6.83
C ILE A 158 12.10 -11.77 6.12
N ASP A 159 13.09 -12.62 6.40
CA ASP A 159 14.44 -12.49 5.86
C ASP A 159 14.54 -12.97 4.43
N ASN A 160 13.93 -14.11 4.13
CA ASN A 160 14.19 -14.84 2.90
C ASN A 160 13.03 -14.80 1.90
N SER A 161 11.77 -14.53 2.30
CA SER A 161 10.66 -14.49 1.35
C SER A 161 10.62 -13.19 0.54
N PRO A 162 10.84 -13.21 -0.79
CA PRO A 162 10.65 -12.03 -1.63
C PRO A 162 9.15 -11.72 -1.84
N PHE A 163 8.27 -12.69 -1.57
CA PHE A 163 6.84 -12.61 -1.84
C PHE A 163 6.01 -12.19 -0.63
N LEU A 164 6.56 -12.26 0.58
CA LEU A 164 5.86 -11.84 1.80
C LEU A 164 5.45 -10.36 1.74
N ASN A 165 4.15 -10.11 1.82
CA ASN A 165 3.53 -8.78 1.82
C ASN A 165 2.55 -8.57 2.98
N TYR A 166 2.18 -9.63 3.70
CA TYR A 166 1.22 -9.54 4.80
C TYR A 166 1.61 -10.49 5.93
N VAL A 167 1.70 -9.96 7.14
CA VAL A 167 1.93 -10.71 8.37
C VAL A 167 0.87 -10.33 9.38
N GLU A 168 0.12 -11.30 9.89
CA GLU A 168 -0.81 -11.14 10.99
C GLU A 168 -0.38 -12.03 12.16
N VAL A 169 -0.10 -11.38 13.28
CA VAL A 169 0.35 -11.98 14.51
C VAL A 169 -0.79 -11.92 15.51
N MET A 170 -1.29 -13.10 15.91
CA MET A 170 -2.46 -13.23 16.77
C MET A 170 -2.14 -14.05 18.03
N GLY A 171 -3.05 -13.99 19.00
CA GLY A 171 -3.01 -14.83 20.19
C GLY A 171 -2.16 -14.23 21.30
N CYS A 172 -1.74 -15.07 22.24
CA CYS A 172 -0.99 -14.68 23.42
C CYS A 172 0.39 -15.34 23.49
N ASN A 173 1.19 -14.90 24.46
CA ASN A 173 2.54 -15.35 24.79
C ASN A 173 3.61 -15.06 23.73
N TRP A 174 3.35 -14.13 22.80
CA TRP A 174 4.39 -13.66 21.89
C TRP A 174 5.50 -12.96 22.68
N PRO A 175 6.78 -13.30 22.46
CA PRO A 175 7.86 -12.64 23.16
C PRO A 175 8.05 -11.21 22.61
N GLN A 176 8.41 -10.26 23.48
CA GLN A 176 8.63 -8.86 23.08
C GLN A 176 9.69 -8.70 21.98
N CYS A 177 10.66 -9.63 21.88
CA CYS A 177 11.65 -9.64 20.80
C CYS A 177 11.02 -9.73 19.40
N SER A 178 9.80 -10.26 19.29
CA SER A 178 9.06 -10.32 18.03
C SER A 178 8.79 -8.93 17.44
N LEU A 179 8.72 -7.89 18.29
CA LEU A 179 8.59 -6.51 17.83
C LEU A 179 9.74 -6.11 16.90
N SER A 180 10.97 -6.56 17.21
CA SER A 180 12.13 -6.26 16.37
C SER A 180 12.02 -6.90 14.98
N LEU A 181 11.45 -8.11 14.88
CA LEU A 181 11.15 -8.76 13.59
C LEU A 181 10.08 -7.99 12.83
N ILE A 182 9.02 -7.54 13.51
CA ILE A 182 7.96 -6.76 12.90
C ILE A 182 8.49 -5.43 12.34
N LYS A 183 9.29 -4.70 13.13
CA LYS A 183 9.99 -3.50 12.65
C LYS A 183 10.87 -3.81 11.45
N LYS A 184 11.69 -4.87 11.52
CA LYS A 184 12.53 -5.32 10.40
C LYS A 184 11.72 -5.57 9.13
N PHE A 185 10.52 -6.13 9.24
CA PHE A 185 9.63 -6.35 8.10
C PHE A 185 9.05 -5.04 7.54
N CYS A 186 8.59 -4.12 8.39
CA CYS A 186 8.11 -2.79 7.96
C CYS A 186 9.21 -1.93 7.32
N LEU A 187 10.43 -2.03 7.83
CA LEU A 187 11.61 -1.29 7.36
C LEU A 187 12.27 -1.92 6.12
N LYS A 188 11.80 -3.09 5.67
CA LYS A 188 12.40 -3.77 4.53
C LYS A 188 12.08 -3.03 3.24
N GLU A 189 13.07 -2.30 2.73
CA GLU A 189 12.95 -1.59 1.46
C GLU A 189 12.64 -2.55 0.30
N ARG A 190 11.47 -2.37 -0.31
CA ARG A 190 11.03 -3.12 -1.50
C ARG A 190 10.24 -2.19 -2.40
N PRO A 191 10.88 -1.54 -3.37
CA PRO A 191 10.17 -0.64 -4.27
C PRO A 191 9.02 -1.36 -4.98
N GLY A 192 7.84 -0.75 -5.03
CA GLY A 192 6.65 -1.36 -5.65
C GLY A 192 5.86 -2.27 -4.74
N LYS A 193 6.29 -2.48 -3.49
CA LYS A 193 5.69 -3.46 -2.61
C LYS A 193 5.27 -2.85 -1.29
N HIS A 194 3.96 -2.61 -1.18
CA HIS A 194 3.33 -2.29 0.09
C HIS A 194 3.28 -3.55 0.98
N VAL A 195 3.83 -3.46 2.20
CA VAL A 195 3.74 -4.54 3.19
C VAL A 195 2.76 -4.18 4.29
N THR A 196 2.04 -5.16 4.82
CA THR A 196 1.05 -4.96 5.88
C THR A 196 1.36 -5.86 7.06
N VAL A 197 1.31 -5.28 8.25
CA VAL A 197 1.38 -6.00 9.51
C VAL A 197 0.10 -5.78 10.28
N ASP A 198 -0.48 -6.86 10.82
CA ASP A 198 -1.59 -6.81 11.76
C ASP A 198 -1.20 -7.47 13.08
N LEU A 199 -1.16 -6.69 14.15
CA LEU A 199 -0.84 -7.16 15.49
C LEU A 199 -2.10 -7.21 16.36
N SER A 200 -2.61 -8.42 16.51
CA SER A 200 -3.76 -8.77 17.36
C SER A 200 -3.32 -9.52 18.62
N CYS A 201 -2.14 -9.21 19.15
CA CYS A 201 -1.58 -9.77 20.39
C CYS A 201 -1.35 -8.68 21.43
N LYS A 202 -1.55 -9.02 22.71
CA LYS A 202 -1.37 -8.07 23.84
C LYS A 202 0.06 -8.08 24.40
N ASP A 203 0.81 -9.15 24.14
CA ASP A 203 2.14 -9.37 24.74
C ASP A 203 3.27 -8.66 24.00
N VAL A 204 3.04 -8.28 22.74
CA VAL A 204 3.96 -7.43 21.97
C VAL A 204 3.48 -6.00 22.14
N VAL A 205 4.07 -5.28 23.09
CA VAL A 205 3.69 -3.89 23.38
C VAL A 205 4.38 -2.98 22.37
N ILE A 206 3.60 -2.18 21.67
CA ILE A 206 4.08 -1.04 20.88
C ILE A 206 3.87 0.24 21.70
N ASP A 207 4.92 1.02 21.84
CA ASP A 207 4.88 2.34 22.47
C ASP A 207 5.17 3.48 21.49
N THR A 208 5.11 4.72 21.99
CA THR A 208 5.37 5.94 21.22
C THR A 208 6.79 5.95 20.62
N SER A 209 7.78 5.37 21.32
CA SER A 209 9.17 5.36 20.86
C SER A 209 9.35 4.43 19.65
N ASP A 210 8.64 3.31 19.62
CA ASP A 210 8.62 2.40 18.48
C ASP A 210 8.04 3.06 17.23
N ILE A 211 6.96 3.83 17.40
CA ILE A 211 6.29 4.58 16.32
C ILE A 211 7.21 5.69 15.82
N GLN A 212 7.85 6.42 16.74
CA GLN A 212 8.81 7.47 16.42
C GLN A 212 9.99 6.91 15.62
N GLU A 213 10.53 5.75 16.01
CA GLU A 213 11.63 5.09 15.29
C GLU A 213 11.25 4.77 13.83
N LEU A 214 10.03 4.24 13.59
CA LEU A 214 9.55 3.98 12.23
C LEU A 214 9.42 5.27 11.41
N LEU A 215 8.92 6.35 12.03
CA LEU A 215 8.81 7.66 11.37
C LEU A 215 10.19 8.27 11.08
N ASP A 216 11.15 8.12 11.98
CA ASP A 216 12.50 8.65 11.78
C ASP A 216 13.21 7.91 10.64
N HIS A 217 13.04 6.59 10.54
CA HIS A 217 13.51 5.83 9.36
C HIS A 217 12.81 6.27 8.07
N TRP A 218 11.49 6.48 8.11
CA TRP A 218 10.76 7.01 6.95
C TRP A 218 11.27 8.40 6.57
N LYS A 219 11.50 9.33 7.50
CA LYS A 219 12.06 10.67 7.23
C LYS A 219 13.48 10.64 6.67
N ALA A 220 14.26 9.63 7.03
CA ALA A 220 15.64 9.50 6.56
C ALA A 220 15.73 8.97 5.12
N THR A 221 14.78 8.14 4.70
CA THR A 221 14.84 7.37 3.45
C THR A 221 13.78 7.77 2.43
N GLY A 222 12.61 8.18 2.92
CA GLY A 222 11.42 8.54 2.15
C GLY A 222 10.86 7.47 1.23
N ASN A 223 11.35 6.23 1.33
CA ASN A 223 11.03 5.13 0.41
C ASN A 223 10.24 3.99 1.08
N LEU A 224 9.87 4.14 2.35
CA LEU A 224 9.10 3.13 3.07
C LEU A 224 7.66 3.05 2.52
N ASN A 225 7.15 1.82 2.39
CA ASN A 225 5.82 1.53 1.87
C ASN A 225 5.17 0.41 2.72
N PHE A 226 4.58 0.77 3.86
CA PHE A 226 3.99 -0.21 4.77
C PHE A 226 2.74 0.30 5.51
N ARG A 227 2.00 -0.62 6.10
CA ARG A 227 0.86 -0.38 7.00
C ARG A 227 0.96 -1.26 8.23
N LEU A 228 0.85 -0.67 9.41
CA LEU A 228 0.91 -1.36 10.70
C LEU A 228 -0.42 -1.17 11.44
N TYR A 229 -1.17 -2.26 11.57
CA TYR A 229 -2.32 -2.36 12.45
C TYR A 229 -1.91 -2.88 13.82
N TYR A 230 -2.46 -2.29 14.87
CA TYR A 230 -2.25 -2.72 16.24
C TYR A 230 -3.57 -2.57 16.99
N HIS A 231 -4.10 -3.68 17.48
CA HIS A 231 -5.43 -3.74 18.09
C HIS A 231 -5.40 -3.64 19.62
N SER A 232 -4.22 -3.37 20.19
CA SER A 232 -4.03 -3.14 21.62
C SER A 232 -3.90 -1.64 21.90
N ASN A 233 -4.09 -1.24 23.16
CA ASN A 233 -3.93 0.17 23.53
C ASN A 233 -2.45 0.54 23.61
N ILE A 234 -2.12 1.79 23.26
CA ILE A 234 -0.79 2.37 23.51
C ILE A 234 -0.76 2.79 24.98
N ASN A 235 0.26 2.35 25.71
CA ASN A 235 0.36 2.64 27.15
C ASN A 235 0.67 4.12 27.43
N ASP A 236 1.40 4.77 26.52
CA ASP A 236 1.81 6.18 26.59
C ASP A 236 0.89 7.05 25.72
N GLU A 237 -0.35 7.23 26.17
CA GLU A 237 -1.34 8.04 25.44
C GLU A 237 -0.87 9.50 25.28
N GLU A 238 -0.26 10.09 26.32
CA GLU A 238 0.22 11.48 26.27
C GLU A 238 1.34 11.65 25.23
N GLY A 239 2.34 10.77 25.22
CA GLY A 239 3.39 10.80 24.21
C GLY A 239 2.87 10.53 22.81
N PHE A 240 1.89 9.64 22.66
CA PHE A 240 1.27 9.36 21.38
C PHE A 240 0.47 10.58 20.86
N GLN A 241 -0.32 11.25 21.70
CA GLN A 241 -0.99 12.50 21.34
C GLN A 241 0.00 13.61 21.00
N ALA A 242 1.12 13.71 21.73
CA ALA A 242 2.20 14.63 21.42
C ALA A 242 2.87 14.32 20.07
N LEU A 243 2.93 13.05 19.67
CA LEU A 243 3.45 12.64 18.36
C LEU A 243 2.47 12.98 17.23
N VAL A 244 1.19 12.65 17.41
CA VAL A 244 0.12 12.97 16.45
C VAL A 244 0.06 14.48 16.20
N SER A 245 0.10 15.30 17.23
CA SER A 245 0.02 16.78 17.08
C SER A 245 1.18 17.43 16.30
N ARG A 246 2.26 16.71 16.01
CA ARG A 246 3.39 17.22 15.19
C ARG A 246 3.09 17.27 13.68
N GLY A 247 2.13 16.49 13.20
CA GLY A 247 1.75 16.45 11.78
C GLY A 247 0.60 17.39 11.45
N GLU A 248 0.25 17.48 10.15
CA GLU A 248 -0.99 18.12 9.73
C GLU A 248 -2.17 17.28 10.26
N THR A 249 -2.79 17.74 11.34
CA THR A 249 -3.88 17.01 12.00
C THR A 249 -5.19 17.26 11.28
N ARG A 250 -5.90 16.19 10.95
CA ARG A 250 -7.28 16.24 10.44
C ARG A 250 -8.18 15.37 11.29
N GLU A 251 -9.19 15.99 11.88
CA GLU A 251 -10.24 15.27 12.59
C GLU A 251 -11.25 14.73 11.55
N LYS A 252 -11.45 13.42 11.54
CA LYS A 252 -12.44 12.78 10.65
C LYS A 252 -13.77 12.56 11.36
N ASN A 253 -13.69 12.15 12.63
CA ASN A 253 -14.82 11.87 13.51
C ASN A 253 -14.46 12.33 14.93
N PRO A 254 -15.45 12.58 15.80
CA PRO A 254 -15.18 12.80 17.21
C PRO A 254 -14.38 11.61 17.76
N ASN A 255 -13.18 11.90 18.27
CA ASN A 255 -12.19 10.95 18.81
C ASN A 255 -11.34 10.18 17.78
N GLU A 256 -11.45 10.43 16.47
CA GLU A 256 -10.55 9.85 15.46
C GLU A 256 -9.60 10.92 14.91
N PHE A 257 -8.36 10.86 15.35
CA PHE A 257 -7.31 11.77 14.90
C PHE A 257 -6.40 11.06 13.90
N ARG A 258 -6.07 11.80 12.85
CA ARG A 258 -5.09 11.40 11.84
C ARG A 258 -4.13 12.55 11.63
N SER A 259 -2.86 12.23 11.67
CA SER A 259 -1.80 13.20 11.38
C SER A 259 -1.00 12.75 10.19
N PHE A 260 -0.81 13.68 9.28
CA PHE A 260 -0.12 13.47 8.02
C PHE A 260 1.23 14.18 8.07
N PHE A 261 2.26 13.48 7.60
CA PHE A 261 3.63 13.96 7.52
C PHE A 261 4.06 13.82 6.06
N LEU A 262 4.33 14.95 5.40
CA LEU A 262 4.89 14.95 4.05
C LEU A 262 6.40 14.81 4.14
N HIS A 263 6.99 14.00 3.26
CA HIS A 263 8.44 13.94 3.17
C HIS A 263 8.96 15.19 2.46
N GLU A 264 10.07 15.74 2.94
CA GLU A 264 10.63 17.00 2.41
C GLU A 264 11.15 16.82 0.98
N THR A 265 11.89 15.74 0.74
CA THR A 265 12.55 15.49 -0.54
C THR A 265 11.85 14.45 -1.42
N GLU A 266 11.22 13.42 -0.85
CA GLU A 266 10.68 12.28 -1.58
C GLU A 266 9.17 12.43 -1.82
N LYS A 267 8.65 11.74 -2.83
CA LYS A 267 7.20 11.70 -3.10
C LYS A 267 6.50 10.71 -2.15
N SER A 268 6.68 10.89 -0.85
CA SER A 268 6.11 9.99 0.17
C SER A 268 5.40 10.75 1.29
N ILE A 269 4.54 10.02 1.98
CA ILE A 269 3.74 10.52 3.09
C ILE A 269 3.66 9.44 4.17
N ALA A 270 3.81 9.86 5.42
CA ALA A 270 3.47 9.03 6.57
C ALA A 270 2.16 9.51 7.20
N ARG A 271 1.38 8.57 7.70
CA ARG A 271 0.13 8.78 8.42
C ARG A 271 0.20 8.07 9.77
N VAL A 272 -0.09 8.81 10.83
CA VAL A 272 -0.25 8.27 12.19
C VAL A 272 -1.70 8.44 12.62
N SER A 273 -2.31 7.43 13.22
CA SER A 273 -3.70 7.52 13.70
C SER A 273 -3.91 6.75 15.00
N ASN A 274 -4.84 7.24 15.82
CA ASN A 274 -5.28 6.58 17.05
C ASN A 274 -6.33 5.47 16.83
N HIS A 275 -6.63 5.13 15.58
CA HIS A 275 -7.51 4.02 15.22
C HIS A 275 -6.68 2.76 14.90
N ASN A 276 -7.33 1.65 14.54
CA ASN A 276 -6.73 0.35 14.18
C ASN A 276 -5.44 0.40 13.32
N ASN A 277 -5.22 1.46 12.52
CA ASN A 277 -3.96 1.73 11.82
C ASN A 277 -3.10 2.72 12.61
N ILE A 278 -2.05 2.26 13.29
CA ILE A 278 -1.19 3.18 14.03
C ILE A 278 -0.27 3.96 13.10
N VAL A 279 0.39 3.27 12.16
CA VAL A 279 1.36 3.90 11.25
C VAL A 279 1.16 3.37 9.84
N GLU A 280 1.18 4.28 8.88
CA GLU A 280 1.25 3.95 7.46
C GLU A 280 2.26 4.85 6.78
N CYS A 281 3.06 4.28 5.89
CA CYS A 281 3.94 5.01 5.00
C CYS A 281 3.59 4.64 3.57
N PHE A 282 3.44 5.64 2.72
CA PHE A 282 3.18 5.45 1.30
C PHE A 282 4.23 6.20 0.49
N THR A 283 4.78 5.53 -0.51
CA THR A 283 5.64 6.14 -1.52
C THR A 283 4.91 6.19 -2.85
N CYS A 284 4.98 7.32 -3.54
CA CYS A 284 4.44 7.45 -4.89
C CYS A 284 5.24 6.57 -5.85
N GLU A 285 4.52 5.81 -6.65
CA GLU A 285 5.05 4.74 -7.49
C GLU A 285 4.66 4.93 -8.97
N CYS A 286 4.05 6.07 -9.32
CA CYS A 286 3.56 6.37 -10.67
C CYS A 286 4.68 6.46 -11.73
N ASP A 287 5.93 6.62 -11.32
CA ASP A 287 7.12 6.58 -12.18
C ASP A 287 7.51 5.15 -12.58
N ARG A 288 7.10 4.15 -11.81
CA ARG A 288 7.49 2.73 -11.99
C ARG A 288 6.32 1.83 -12.33
N PHE A 289 5.12 2.15 -11.86
CA PHE A 289 3.95 1.30 -11.94
C PHE A 289 2.73 2.09 -12.43
N GLU A 290 1.90 1.44 -13.25
CA GLU A 290 0.63 2.02 -13.71
C GLU A 290 -0.34 2.26 -12.54
N LYS A 291 -0.28 1.39 -11.53
CA LYS A 291 -1.05 1.49 -10.29
C LYS A 291 -0.15 1.99 -9.17
N CYS A 292 -0.61 3.01 -8.46
CA CYS A 292 0.10 3.61 -7.34
C CYS A 292 -0.80 3.58 -6.11
N HIS A 293 -0.38 2.85 -5.07
CA HIS A 293 -1.19 2.67 -3.86
C HIS A 293 -1.48 4.00 -3.16
N LEU A 294 -0.52 4.93 -3.15
CA LEU A 294 -0.72 6.28 -2.64
C LEU A 294 -1.85 7.02 -3.37
N LYS A 295 -1.92 6.90 -4.69
CA LYS A 295 -2.96 7.54 -5.50
C LYS A 295 -4.34 6.96 -5.24
N GLU A 296 -4.42 5.65 -4.99
CA GLU A 296 -5.67 4.93 -4.69
C GLU A 296 -6.18 5.28 -3.29
N GLU A 297 -5.30 5.30 -2.29
CA GLU A 297 -5.68 5.49 -0.89
C GLU A 297 -5.77 6.95 -0.45
N LEU A 298 -4.93 7.84 -1.00
CA LEU A 298 -4.81 9.25 -0.63
C LEU A 298 -4.66 10.16 -1.88
N PRO A 299 -5.67 10.20 -2.76
CA PRO A 299 -5.59 10.93 -4.03
C PRO A 299 -5.29 12.43 -3.85
N GLU A 300 -5.79 13.05 -2.79
CA GLU A 300 -5.55 14.46 -2.46
C GLU A 300 -4.07 14.74 -2.17
N TYR A 301 -3.40 13.87 -1.40
CA TYR A 301 -1.99 14.00 -1.07
C TYR A 301 -1.09 13.59 -2.23
N HIS A 302 -1.52 12.62 -3.03
CA HIS A 302 -0.84 12.28 -4.28
C HIS A 302 -0.75 13.48 -5.23
N TYR A 303 -1.81 14.30 -5.34
CA TYR A 303 -1.78 15.53 -6.13
C TYR A 303 -0.78 16.55 -5.57
N LEU A 304 -0.75 16.75 -4.25
CA LEU A 304 0.20 17.66 -3.59
C LEU A 304 1.65 17.22 -3.82
N LEU A 305 1.96 15.93 -3.60
CA LEU A 305 3.30 15.37 -3.77
C LEU A 305 3.80 15.40 -5.22
N LYS A 306 2.89 15.40 -6.20
CA LYS A 306 3.27 15.58 -7.62
C LYS A 306 3.93 16.95 -7.86
N ASN A 307 3.60 17.96 -7.04
CA ASN A 307 4.14 19.31 -7.15
C ASN A 307 5.40 19.54 -6.30
N VAL A 308 5.60 18.77 -5.22
CA VAL A 308 6.77 18.89 -4.32
C VAL A 308 8.09 18.69 -5.07
N HIS A 309 8.12 17.77 -6.04
CA HIS A 309 9.35 17.37 -6.73
C HIS A 309 9.73 18.24 -7.92
N VAL A 310 9.04 19.36 -8.12
CA VAL A 310 9.45 20.37 -9.12
C VAL A 310 9.93 21.65 -8.44
N GLN A 311 10.46 21.56 -7.22
CA GLN A 311 11.27 22.63 -6.65
C GLN A 311 12.68 22.68 -7.28
N HIS A 312 12.76 22.61 -8.61
CA HIS A 312 13.87 23.31 -9.24
C HIS A 312 13.59 24.80 -9.04
N PRO A 313 14.52 25.55 -8.43
CA PRO A 313 14.39 26.98 -8.37
C PRO A 313 14.19 27.47 -9.80
N ALA A 314 13.03 28.05 -10.09
CA ALA A 314 12.77 28.67 -11.37
C ALA A 314 13.09 30.14 -11.25
N THR A 315 13.59 30.72 -12.33
CA THR A 315 13.91 32.14 -12.38
C THR A 315 12.75 32.86 -13.06
N CYS A 316 12.26 33.92 -12.44
CA CYS A 316 11.24 34.78 -13.04
C CYS A 316 11.75 35.40 -14.32
N ASP A 317 11.07 35.19 -15.43
CA ASP A 317 11.49 35.78 -16.70
C ASP A 317 11.34 37.32 -16.71
N SER A 318 10.53 37.88 -15.80
CA SER A 318 10.25 39.31 -15.71
C SER A 318 11.15 40.09 -14.75
N CYS A 319 11.65 39.45 -13.69
CA CYS A 319 12.49 40.12 -12.68
C CYS A 319 13.76 39.34 -12.29
N SER A 320 13.98 38.17 -12.90
CA SER A 320 15.10 37.28 -12.63
C SER A 320 15.22 36.78 -11.18
N THR A 321 14.18 36.97 -10.34
CA THR A 321 14.13 36.39 -9.00
C THR A 321 13.98 34.88 -9.10
N THR A 322 14.84 34.15 -8.40
CA THR A 322 14.77 32.70 -8.33
C THR A 322 13.90 32.30 -7.16
N LEU A 323 12.80 31.61 -7.41
CA LEU A 323 11.83 31.19 -6.40
C LEU A 323 11.52 29.68 -6.55
N PRO A 324 10.90 29.06 -5.56
CA PRO A 324 10.26 27.76 -5.73
C PRO A 324 9.28 27.76 -6.93
N LEU A 325 9.24 26.70 -7.74
CA LEU A 325 8.44 26.67 -8.98
C LEU A 325 6.94 26.90 -8.74
N ASP A 326 6.43 26.51 -7.57
CA ASP A 326 5.05 26.72 -7.15
C ASP A 326 4.71 28.20 -6.91
N GLN A 327 5.69 29.11 -6.89
CA GLN A 327 5.46 30.56 -6.87
C GLN A 327 5.42 31.19 -8.27
N PHE A 328 5.49 30.37 -9.33
CA PHE A 328 5.43 30.82 -10.72
C PHE A 328 4.09 30.57 -11.39
N PHE A 329 3.77 31.48 -12.29
CA PHE A 329 2.54 31.53 -13.05
C PHE A 329 2.89 31.46 -14.53
N GLU A 330 2.06 30.73 -15.29
CA GLU A 330 2.15 30.71 -16.75
C GLU A 330 1.19 31.75 -17.34
N CYS A 331 1.74 32.70 -18.08
CA CYS A 331 0.97 33.71 -18.80
C CYS A 331 0.95 33.43 -20.31
N SER A 332 -0.21 33.02 -20.82
CA SER A 332 -0.37 32.68 -22.24
C SER A 332 -0.18 33.88 -23.18
N LYS A 333 -0.50 35.10 -22.72
CA LYS A 333 -0.24 36.33 -23.50
C LYS A 333 1.24 36.61 -23.67
N CYS A 334 1.98 36.60 -22.57
CA CYS A 334 3.41 36.92 -22.59
C CYS A 334 4.20 35.88 -23.37
N PHE A 335 3.77 34.63 -23.31
CA PHE A 335 4.25 33.58 -24.19
C PHE A 335 4.07 33.94 -25.68
N SER A 336 2.88 34.42 -26.06
CA SER A 336 2.58 34.83 -27.44
C SER A 336 3.43 36.01 -27.90
N ASP A 337 3.61 37.00 -27.02
CA ASP A 337 4.28 38.26 -27.34
C ASP A 337 5.81 38.12 -27.41
N LEU A 338 6.40 37.17 -26.68
CA LEU A 338 7.86 36.99 -26.58
C LEU A 338 8.41 35.80 -27.40
N GLY A 339 7.55 34.94 -27.95
CA GLY A 339 7.94 33.86 -28.87
C GLY A 339 8.80 32.74 -28.26
N GLY A 340 8.84 32.62 -26.92
CA GLY A 340 9.56 31.57 -26.20
C GLY A 340 8.69 30.35 -25.87
N PRO A 341 9.27 29.17 -25.56
CA PRO A 341 8.51 27.92 -25.36
C PRO A 341 7.74 27.80 -24.03
N GLN A 342 8.02 28.64 -23.03
CA GLN A 342 7.26 28.77 -21.78
C GLN A 342 7.77 30.02 -21.05
N MET A 343 6.88 30.86 -20.48
CA MET A 343 7.29 31.99 -19.64
C MET A 343 6.78 31.79 -18.21
N LEU A 344 7.70 31.79 -17.24
CA LEU A 344 7.45 31.65 -15.82
C LEU A 344 7.57 33.02 -15.15
N ILE A 345 6.47 33.49 -14.56
CA ILE A 345 6.39 34.82 -13.95
C ILE A 345 6.03 34.65 -12.47
N CYS A 346 6.77 35.27 -11.56
CA CYS A 346 6.44 35.20 -10.13
C CYS A 346 5.18 35.99 -9.78
N GLY A 347 4.53 35.67 -8.67
CA GLY A 347 3.28 36.33 -8.24
C GLY A 347 3.36 37.85 -8.16
N ALA A 348 4.47 38.39 -7.63
CA ALA A 348 4.70 39.83 -7.58
C ALA A 348 4.73 40.47 -8.97
N CYS A 349 5.37 39.83 -9.96
CA CYS A 349 5.36 40.31 -11.33
C CYS A 349 3.98 40.17 -11.98
N VAL A 350 3.25 39.10 -11.71
CA VAL A 350 1.88 38.92 -12.22
C VAL A 350 1.00 40.11 -11.81
N VAL A 351 1.04 40.48 -10.53
CA VAL A 351 0.26 41.59 -9.98
C VAL A 351 0.79 42.95 -10.47
N GLY A 352 2.11 43.18 -10.43
CA GLY A 352 2.69 44.49 -10.73
C GLY A 352 2.84 44.82 -12.21
N LYS A 353 3.17 43.82 -13.05
CA LYS A 353 3.53 44.04 -14.47
C LYS A 353 2.54 43.43 -15.46
N HIS A 354 1.76 42.43 -15.03
CA HIS A 354 0.86 41.68 -15.91
C HIS A 354 -0.63 41.87 -15.60
N VAL A 355 -0.98 42.84 -14.74
CA VAL A 355 -2.37 43.12 -14.32
C VAL A 355 -3.30 43.34 -15.52
N ALA A 356 -2.81 43.95 -16.59
CA ALA A 356 -3.57 44.27 -17.80
C ALA A 356 -4.10 43.03 -18.55
N HIS A 357 -3.57 41.85 -18.26
CA HIS A 357 -3.98 40.59 -18.86
C HIS A 357 -3.97 39.44 -17.85
N ILE A 358 -4.27 39.73 -16.58
CA ILE A 358 -4.31 38.73 -15.50
C ILE A 358 -5.33 37.61 -15.77
N SER A 359 -6.38 37.89 -16.57
CA SER A 359 -7.35 36.89 -17.02
C SER A 359 -6.76 35.81 -17.93
N GLU A 360 -5.56 36.01 -18.46
CA GLU A 360 -4.85 35.06 -19.33
C GLU A 360 -3.85 34.17 -18.56
N VAL A 361 -3.78 34.32 -17.23
CA VAL A 361 -2.99 33.51 -16.30
C VAL A 361 -3.78 32.25 -15.91
N ARG A 362 -3.28 31.07 -16.29
CA ARG A 362 -4.07 29.81 -16.23
C ARG A 362 -3.83 28.94 -14.99
N LYS A 363 -2.78 29.25 -14.22
CA LYS A 363 -2.48 28.59 -12.93
C LYS A 363 -2.13 29.66 -11.94
N ALA A 364 -2.90 29.73 -10.87
CA ALA A 364 -2.59 30.56 -9.71
C ALA A 364 -2.32 29.65 -8.52
N CYS A 365 -1.12 29.73 -7.96
CA CYS A 365 -0.89 29.24 -6.61
C CYS A 365 -1.36 30.30 -5.60
N LEU A 366 -1.68 29.84 -4.40
CA LEU A 366 -2.10 30.71 -3.30
C LEU A 366 -0.92 31.62 -2.92
N LEU A 367 -1.05 32.92 -3.18
CA LEU A 367 -0.21 33.91 -2.54
C LEU A 367 -0.69 34.08 -1.10
N ASP A 368 0.22 34.16 -0.15
CA ASP A 368 -0.16 34.49 1.22
C ASP A 368 -0.54 35.98 1.36
N ALA A 369 -1.18 36.33 2.47
CA ALA A 369 -1.66 37.69 2.69
C ALA A 369 -0.53 38.74 2.72
N GLN A 370 0.68 38.35 3.12
CA GLN A 370 1.84 39.23 3.16
C GLN A 370 2.38 39.47 1.75
N GLU A 371 2.53 38.42 0.94
CA GLU A 371 2.97 38.53 -0.46
C GLU A 371 2.02 39.40 -1.29
N VAL A 372 0.71 39.27 -1.06
CA VAL A 372 -0.29 40.13 -1.71
C VAL A 372 -0.13 41.59 -1.27
N ALA A 373 0.06 41.84 0.02
CA ALA A 373 0.24 43.19 0.54
C ALA A 373 1.52 43.86 0.01
N GLU A 374 2.64 43.14 -0.03
CA GLU A 374 3.91 43.61 -0.59
C GLU A 374 3.79 43.89 -2.09
N ALA A 375 3.15 43.01 -2.85
CA ALA A 375 2.91 43.23 -4.28
C ALA A 375 2.02 44.45 -4.54
N ILE A 376 0.97 44.65 -3.74
CA ILE A 376 0.09 45.83 -3.84
C ILE A 376 0.85 47.11 -3.48
N ALA A 377 1.72 47.10 -2.47
CA ALA A 377 2.51 48.27 -2.07
C ALA A 377 3.48 48.75 -3.18
N HIS A 378 3.88 47.87 -4.09
CA HIS A 378 4.73 48.20 -5.24
C HIS A 378 3.97 48.63 -6.49
N ILE A 379 2.64 48.51 -6.51
CA ILE A 379 1.83 49.11 -7.57
C ILE A 379 1.71 50.60 -7.26
N GLU A 380 2.48 51.42 -7.98
CA GLU A 380 2.17 52.85 -8.08
C GLU A 380 0.76 52.95 -8.68
N LEU A 381 -0.21 53.29 -7.83
CA LEU A 381 -1.55 53.59 -8.30
C LEU A 381 -1.40 54.75 -9.29
N PRO A 382 -1.82 54.58 -10.55
CA PRO A 382 -1.79 55.68 -11.50
C PRO A 382 -2.54 56.85 -10.88
N GLU A 383 -1.90 58.02 -10.80
CA GLU A 383 -2.55 59.26 -10.38
C GLU A 383 -3.67 59.55 -11.38
N TRP A 384 -4.88 59.10 -11.06
CA TRP A 384 -6.05 59.45 -11.85
C TRP A 384 -6.52 60.80 -11.37
N SER A 385 -6.76 61.69 -12.33
CA SER A 385 -7.55 62.87 -12.04
C SER A 385 -8.96 62.42 -11.60
N ALA A 386 -9.60 63.20 -10.72
CA ALA A 386 -10.96 62.89 -10.26
C ALA A 386 -11.95 62.62 -11.42
N ASN A 387 -11.73 63.25 -12.57
CA ASN A 387 -12.52 63.05 -13.78
C ASN A 387 -12.31 61.68 -14.44
N GLU A 388 -11.08 61.14 -14.42
CA GLU A 388 -10.77 59.82 -14.97
C GLU A 388 -11.31 58.70 -14.07
N GLU A 389 -11.28 58.92 -12.75
CA GLU A 389 -11.88 58.00 -11.78
C GLU A 389 -13.39 57.95 -11.93
N GLU A 390 -14.06 59.11 -12.03
CA GLU A 390 -15.50 59.19 -12.28
C GLU A 390 -15.90 58.51 -13.60
N ALA A 391 -15.15 58.75 -14.69
CA ALA A 391 -15.41 58.13 -15.98
C ALA A 391 -15.31 56.60 -15.94
N LYS A 392 -14.32 56.03 -15.24
CA LYS A 392 -14.17 54.58 -15.09
C LYS A 392 -15.22 53.97 -14.18
N VAL A 393 -15.62 54.66 -13.11
CA VAL A 393 -16.73 54.21 -12.25
C VAL A 393 -18.03 54.15 -13.05
N GLN A 394 -18.32 55.16 -13.87
CA GLN A 394 -19.49 55.16 -14.76
C GLN A 394 -19.43 54.04 -15.80
N GLU A 395 -18.27 53.78 -16.38
CA GLU A 395 -18.08 52.68 -17.34
C GLU A 395 -18.34 51.31 -16.69
N LEU A 396 -17.78 51.06 -15.51
CA LEU A 396 -17.99 49.81 -14.76
C LEU A 396 -19.45 49.64 -14.33
N ALA A 397 -20.08 50.70 -13.84
CA ALA A 397 -21.51 50.69 -13.47
C ALA A 397 -22.41 50.34 -14.68
N SER A 398 -22.05 50.82 -15.88
CA SER A 398 -22.78 50.49 -17.12
C SER A 398 -22.64 49.01 -17.53
N LYS A 399 -21.52 48.37 -17.17
CA LYS A 399 -21.25 46.95 -17.46
C LYS A 399 -21.98 46.01 -16.49
N VAL A 400 -22.21 46.43 -15.25
CA VAL A 400 -22.94 45.65 -14.23
C VAL A 400 -24.46 45.75 -14.41
N SER A 401 -24.93 46.79 -15.10
CA SER A 401 -26.36 47.04 -15.33
C SER A 401 -26.95 46.32 -16.56
N LYS A 402 -26.21 45.38 -17.17
CA LYS A 402 -26.65 44.48 -18.25
C LYS A 402 -26.61 43.05 -17.78
#